data_AF-A0A535JYH0-F1
#
_entry.id   AF-A0A535JYH0-F1
#
_cell.length_a   1.000
_cell.length_b   1.000
_cell.length_c   1.000
_cell.angle_alpha   90.00
_cell.angle_beta   90.00
_cell.angle_gamma   90.00
#
_symmetry.space_group_name_H-M   'P 1'
#
loop_
_entity.id
_entity.type
_entity.pdbx_description
1 polymer ?
#
loop_
_entity_poly.entity_id
_entity_poly.type
_entity_poly.pdbx_seq_one_letter_code
_entity_poly.pdbx_strand_id
1 'polypeptide(L)' 'MKRLVAILELLWAAVNVVIAYLFVTNAFVAKTAIKEGLPAQAALLLGGALIAVFAATLARQSLQILRALAATEG' A
#
# COMPACT_ATOMS: atom_id res chain seq x y z
N MET A 1 21.23 8.92 -8.03
CA MET A 1 20.69 8.46 -6.72
C MET A 1 19.20 8.73 -6.55
N LYS A 2 18.69 9.96 -6.71
CA LYS A 2 17.26 10.30 -6.53
C LYS A 2 16.29 9.42 -7.34
N ARG A 3 16.59 9.15 -8.61
CA ARG A 3 15.78 8.27 -9.48
C ARG A 3 15.69 6.83 -8.96
N LEU A 4 16.81 6.27 -8.51
CA LEU A 4 16.86 4.92 -7.95
C LEU A 4 16.02 4.83 -6.67
N VAL A 5 16.15 5.81 -5.78
CA VAL A 5 15.35 5.88 -4.55
C VAL A 5 13.85 5.93 -4.88
N ALA A 6 13.44 6.78 -5.82
CA ALA A 6 12.03 6.86 -6.22
C ALA A 6 11.50 5.55 -6.84
N ILE A 7 12.33 4.80 -7.58
CA ILE A 7 11.95 3.47 -8.08
C ILE A 7 11.80 2.47 -6.93
N LEU A 8 12.72 2.47 -5.97
CA LEU A 8 12.65 1.60 -4.79
C LEU A 8 11.41 1.90 -3.93
N GLU A 9 11.09 3.18 -3.74
CA GLU A 9 9.86 3.60 -3.06
C GLU A 9 8.61 3.14 -3.79
N LEU A 10 8.59 3.20 -5.13
CA LEU A 10 7.46 2.74 -5.92
C LEU A 10 7.28 1.21 -5.83
N LEU A 11 8.39 0.46 -5.84
CA LEU A 11 8.37 -0.99 -5.59
C LEU A 11 7.87 -1.30 -4.18
N TRP A 12 8.30 -0.52 -3.19
CA TRP A 12 7.83 -0.67 -1.81
C TRP A 12 6.33 -0.37 -1.68
N ALA A 13 5.84 0.66 -2.37
CA ALA A 13 4.41 0.94 -2.44
C ALA A 13 3.63 -0.23 -3.02
N ALA A 14 4.13 -0.87 -4.09
CA ALA A 14 3.50 -2.05 -4.68
C ALA A 14 3.43 -3.24 -3.71
N VAL A 15 4.49 -3.49 -2.94
CA VAL A 15 4.47 -4.52 -1.87
C VAL A 15 3.39 -4.21 -0.82
N ASN A 16 3.26 -2.94 -0.42
CA ASN A 16 2.24 -2.55 0.55
C ASN A 16 0.81 -2.73 0.01
N VAL A 17 0.58 -2.53 -1.30
CA VAL A 17 -0.71 -2.87 -1.92
C VAL A 17 -1.02 -4.36 -1.78
N VAL A 18 -0.04 -5.24 -1.98
CA VAL A 18 -0.21 -6.69 -1.79
C VAL A 18 -0.54 -7.01 -0.33
N ILE A 19 0.15 -6.38 0.63
CA ILE A 19 -0.13 -6.56 2.06
C ILE A 19 -1.56 -6.09 2.39
N ALA A 20 -1.99 -4.93 1.91
CA ALA A 20 -3.35 -4.43 2.10
C ALA A 20 -4.40 -5.40 1.53
N TYR A 21 -4.15 -5.96 0.34
CA TYR A 21 -5.00 -6.98 -0.27
C TYR A 21 -5.13 -8.23 0.61
N LEU A 22 -4.03 -8.71 1.20
CA LEU A 22 -4.05 -9.86 2.11
C LEU A 22 -4.87 -9.57 3.37
N PHE A 23 -4.77 -8.36 3.93
CA PHE A 23 -5.57 -7.95 5.09
C PHE A 23 -7.08 -7.99 4.79
N VAL A 24 -7.49 -7.40 3.66
CA VAL A 24 -8.89 -7.39 3.22
C VAL A 24 -9.38 -8.82 2.91
N THR A 25 -8.54 -9.62 2.26
CA THR A 25 -8.84 -11.03 1.96
C THR A 25 -9.03 -11.82 3.24
N ASN A 26 -8.14 -11.65 4.23
CA ASN A 26 -8.28 -12.32 5.52
C ASN A 26 -9.55 -11.86 6.25
N ALA A 27 -9.88 -10.57 6.23
CA ALA A 27 -11.09 -10.05 6.86
C ALA A 27 -12.38 -10.71 6.33
N PHE A 28 -12.47 -10.98 5.02
CA PHE A 28 -13.71 -11.50 4.41
C PHE A 28 -13.66 -12.99 4.06
N VAL A 29 -12.59 -13.46 3.43
CA VAL A 29 -12.47 -14.82 2.89
C VAL A 29 -12.12 -15.83 3.98
N ALA A 30 -11.30 -15.44 4.97
CA ALA A 30 -10.93 -16.36 6.06
C ALA A 30 -12.05 -16.58 7.09
N LYS A 31 -13.22 -15.95 6.89
CA LYS A 31 -14.37 -15.95 7.82
C LYS A 31 -13.97 -15.46 9.22
N THR A 32 -13.09 -14.47 9.31
CA THR A 32 -12.54 -13.97 10.58
C THR A 32 -13.62 -13.54 11.57
N ALA A 33 -14.71 -12.91 11.10
CA ALA A 33 -15.84 -12.58 11.97
C ALA A 33 -16.45 -13.80 12.69
N ILE A 34 -16.45 -14.96 12.04
CA ILE A 34 -17.00 -16.20 12.60
C ILE A 34 -15.98 -16.87 13.54
N LYS A 35 -14.69 -16.83 13.20
CA LYS A 35 -13.63 -17.53 13.94
C LYS A 35 -13.09 -16.75 15.13
N GLU A 36 -12.97 -15.43 14.98
CA GLU A 36 -12.26 -14.54 15.91
C GLU A 36 -13.11 -13.33 16.34
N GLY A 37 -14.29 -13.15 15.74
CA GLY A 37 -15.26 -12.12 16.10
C GLY A 37 -15.17 -10.86 15.23
N LEU A 38 -16.20 -10.01 15.36
CA LEU A 38 -16.33 -8.76 14.61
C LEU A 38 -15.17 -7.77 14.84
N PRO A 39 -14.63 -7.59 16.08
CA PRO A 39 -13.50 -6.69 16.29
C PRO A 39 -12.25 -7.09 15.51
N ALA A 40 -11.95 -8.39 15.42
CA ALA A 40 -10.81 -8.90 14.66
C ALA A 40 -10.96 -8.62 13.16
N GLN A 41 -12.16 -8.83 12.61
CA GLN A 41 -12.46 -8.47 11.22
C GLN A 41 -12.29 -6.96 10.98
N ALA A 42 -12.84 -6.13 11.87
CA ALA A 42 -12.72 -4.67 11.76
C ALA A 42 -11.27 -4.19 11.84
N ALA A 43 -10.45 -4.78 12.72
CA ALA A 43 -9.03 -4.47 12.83
C ALA A 43 -8.26 -4.79 11.54
N LEU A 44 -8.56 -5.94 10.89
CA LEU A 44 -7.97 -6.29 9.59
C LEU A 44 -8.38 -5.30 8.50
N LEU A 45 -9.65 -4.89 8.46
CA LEU A 45 -10.13 -3.91 7.48
C LEU A 45 -9.49 -2.53 7.68
N LEU A 46 -9.44 -2.05 8.92
CA LEU A 46 -8.80 -0.78 9.25
C LEU A 46 -7.30 -0.82 8.94
N GLY A 47 -6.61 -1.90 9.32
CA GLY A 47 -5.20 -2.10 9.01
C GLY A 47 -4.95 -2.12 7.49
N GLY A 48 -5.73 -2.90 6.75
CA GLY A 48 -5.63 -2.96 5.29
C GLY A 48 -5.90 -1.61 4.62
N ALA A 49 -6.91 -0.86 5.09
CA ALA A 49 -7.22 0.47 4.59
C ALA A 49 -6.09 1.48 4.84
N LEU A 50 -5.52 1.50 6.04
CA LEU A 50 -4.39 2.38 6.37
C LEU A 50 -3.16 2.08 5.51
N ILE A 51 -2.85 0.79 5.32
CA ILE A 51 -1.73 0.35 4.47
C ILE A 51 -1.98 0.76 3.01
N ALA A 52 -3.21 0.60 2.51
CA ALA A 52 -3.57 1.01 1.15
C ALA A 52 -3.42 2.52 0.93
N VAL A 53 -3.88 3.34 1.89
CA VAL A 53 -3.72 4.80 1.85
C VAL A 53 -2.23 5.16 1.86
N PHE A 54 -1.43 4.55 2.73
CA PHE A 54 0.01 4.75 2.78
C PHE A 54 0.72 4.36 1.47
N ALA A 55 0.36 3.23 0.88
CA ALA A 55 0.89 2.81 -0.41
C ALA A 55 0.55 3.81 -1.52
N ALA A 56 -0.67 4.32 -1.55
CA ALA A 56 -1.11 5.30 -2.54
C ALA A 56 -0.38 6.65 -2.38
N THR A 57 -0.15 7.12 -1.15
CA THR A 57 0.59 8.36 -0.91
C THR A 57 2.06 8.23 -1.28
N LEU A 58 2.70 7.09 -0.99
CA LEU A 58 4.06 6.80 -1.44
C LEU A 58 4.14 6.76 -2.97
N ALA A 59 3.30 5.97 -3.62
CA ALA A 59 3.30 5.86 -5.08
C ALA A 59 3.11 7.23 -5.75
N ARG A 60 2.20 8.06 -5.22
CA ARG A 60 1.99 9.42 -5.72
C ARG A 60 3.25 10.29 -5.59
N GLN A 61 3.92 10.26 -4.44
CA GLN A 61 5.15 11.03 -4.22
C GLN A 61 6.29 10.56 -5.14
N SER A 62 6.51 9.26 -5.23
CA SER A 62 7.57 8.70 -6.09
C SER A 62 7.32 9.02 -7.56
N LEU A 63 6.06 8.98 -8.02
CA LEU A 63 5.70 9.39 -9.39
C LEU A 63 5.93 10.90 -9.62
N GLN A 64 5.67 11.76 -8.64
CA GLN A 64 5.98 13.20 -8.74
C GLN A 64 7.48 13.43 -8.87
N ILE A 65 8.30 12.74 -8.07
CA ILE A 65 9.77 12.82 -8.14
C ILE A 65 10.27 12.36 -9.51
N LEU A 66 9.78 11.21 -10.00
CA LEU A 66 10.19 10.68 -11.31
C LEU A 66 9.81 11.62 -12.45
N ARG A 67 8.62 12.22 -12.41
CA ARG A 67 8.18 13.22 -13.41
C ARG A 67 9.04 14.48 -13.37
N ALA A 68 9.35 14.98 -12.17
CA ALA A 68 10.21 16.15 -12.01
C ALA A 68 11.63 15.90 -12.56
N LEU A 69 12.20 14.72 -12.28
CA LEU A 69 13.50 14.33 -12.82
C LEU A 69 13.48 14.23 -14.35
N ALA A 70 12.43 13.63 -14.93
CA ALA A 70 12.29 13.52 -16.37
C ALA A 70 12.20 14.91 -17.07
N ALA A 71 11.55 15.88 -16.44
CA ALA A 71 11.43 17.25 -16.97
C ALA A 71 12.75 18.04 -16.92
N THR A 72 13.70 17.64 -16.06
CA THR A 72 15.03 18.26 -15.97
C THR A 72 16.09 17.60 -16.86
N GLU A 73 15.82 16.41 -17.39
CA GLU A 73 16.74 15.63 -18.22
C GLU A 73 16.51 15.84 -19.74
N GLY A 74 15.46 16.58 -20.14
CA GLY A 74 15.14 16.91 -21.54
C GLY A 74 15.39 18.37 -21.87
#